data_AF-A0A4V2Y724-F1
#
_entry.id   AF-A0A4V2Y724-F1
#
_cell.length_a   1.000
_cell.length_b   1.000
_cell.length_c   1.000
_cell.angle_alpha   90.00
_cell.angle_beta   90.00
_cell.angle_gamma   90.00
#
_symmetry.space_group_name_H-M   'P 1'
#
loop_
_entity.id
_entity.type
_entity.pdbx_description
1 polymer ?
#
loop_
_entity_poly.entity_id
_entity_poly.type
_entity_poly.pdbx_seq_one_letter_code
_entity_poly.pdbx_strand_id
1 'polypeptide(L)'
;MTSAEGGFAAAKEGLKAVSGQTQWINSQVGAGKLALNPEAAENAAKHCEEEVRELAKLLRNAAALRTVKGLGDYEDGQQLAKRFQDKATDPDSGILKLIRDMQDELTKQAEAFRAAAKDYRAVDEQNADDLRRGMK
;
A
#
# COMPACT_ATOMS: atom_id res chain seq x y z
N MET A 1 0.31 -6.06 34.09
CA MET A 1 -0.15 -6.45 32.75
C MET A 1 -0.03 -5.25 31.83
N THR A 2 1.15 -5.04 31.24
CA THR A 2 1.36 -3.98 30.26
C THR A 2 1.04 -4.57 28.89
N SER A 3 -0.06 -4.09 28.29
CA SER A 3 -0.33 -4.30 26.88
C SER A 3 0.92 -3.94 26.08
N ALA A 4 1.14 -4.58 24.94
CA ALA A 4 2.35 -4.41 24.14
C ALA A 4 2.50 -2.97 23.60
N GLU A 5 2.96 -2.03 24.42
CA GLU A 5 3.25 -0.61 24.11
C GLU A 5 4.41 -0.42 23.09
N GLY A 6 4.69 -1.42 22.27
CA GLY A 6 5.73 -1.40 21.24
C GLY A 6 5.38 -2.27 20.05
N GLY A 7 4.13 -2.24 19.59
CA GLY A 7 3.71 -2.91 18.36
C GLY A 7 3.77 -1.95 17.18
N PHE A 8 4.64 -2.21 16.20
CA PHE A 8 4.71 -1.66 14.83
C PHE A 8 4.24 -0.21 14.59
N ALA A 9 4.41 0.68 15.58
CA ALA A 9 3.90 2.06 15.53
C ALA A 9 4.52 2.86 14.38
N ALA A 10 5.82 2.69 14.14
CA ALA A 10 6.50 3.31 13.00
C ALA A 10 5.91 2.86 11.65
N ALA A 11 5.55 1.58 11.50
CA ALA A 11 4.91 1.09 10.29
C ALA A 11 3.50 1.66 10.11
N LYS A 12 2.75 1.83 11.21
CA LYS A 12 1.44 2.50 11.21
C LYS A 12 1.54 3.96 10.80
N GLU A 13 2.52 4.70 11.30
CA GLU A 13 2.76 6.09 10.88
C GLU A 13 3.20 6.19 9.42
N GLY A 14 4.08 5.27 8.98
CA GLY A 14 4.46 5.16 7.56
C GLY A 14 3.26 4.91 6.65
N LEU A 15 2.36 3.99 7.03
CA LEU A 15 1.12 3.72 6.30
C LEU A 15 0.22 4.96 6.20
N LYS A 16 0.07 5.74 7.28
CA LYS A 16 -0.68 7.00 7.23
C LYS A 16 -0.08 7.99 6.24
N ALA A 17 1.25 8.11 6.22
CA ALA A 17 1.95 8.99 5.30
C ALA A 17 1.71 8.58 3.83
N VAL A 18 1.82 7.28 3.53
CA VAL A 18 1.53 6.73 2.19
C VAL A 18 0.08 6.98 1.80
N SER A 19 -0.87 6.71 2.69
CA SER A 19 -2.29 6.95 2.41
C SER A 19 -2.60 8.43 2.15
N GLY A 20 -1.96 9.34 2.91
CA GLY A 20 -2.06 10.78 2.66
C GLY A 20 -1.50 11.18 1.29
N GLN A 21 -0.38 10.58 0.88
CA GLN A 21 0.20 10.79 -0.45
C GLN A 21 -0.72 10.28 -1.56
N THR A 22 -1.31 9.08 -1.42
CA THR A 22 -2.26 8.53 -2.39
C THR A 22 -3.50 9.42 -2.53
N GLN A 23 -4.05 9.91 -1.41
CA GLN A 23 -5.19 10.85 -1.44
C GLN A 23 -4.84 12.14 -2.18
N TRP A 24 -3.65 12.69 -1.94
CA TRP A 24 -3.18 13.86 -2.68
C TRP A 24 -3.07 13.58 -4.17
N ILE A 25 -2.45 12.47 -4.59
CA ILE A 25 -2.35 12.06 -6.01
C ILE A 25 -3.74 11.98 -6.63
N ASN A 26 -4.66 11.26 -5.98
CA ASN A 26 -6.05 11.10 -6.45
C ASN A 26 -6.75 12.45 -6.64
N SER A 27 -6.55 13.40 -5.72
CA SER A 27 -7.12 14.74 -5.84
C SER A 27 -6.58 15.52 -7.04
N GLN A 28 -5.29 15.37 -7.37
CA GLN A 28 -4.68 16.06 -8.50
C GLN A 28 -5.09 15.45 -9.84
N VAL A 29 -5.20 14.11 -9.89
CA VAL A 29 -5.71 13.38 -11.07
C VAL A 29 -7.16 13.76 -11.33
N GLY A 30 -8.04 13.69 -10.32
CA GLY A 30 -9.46 14.07 -10.46
C GLY A 30 -9.69 15.54 -10.81
N ALA A 31 -8.77 16.43 -10.44
CA ALA A 31 -8.82 17.85 -10.81
C ALA A 31 -8.28 18.13 -12.23
N GLY A 32 -7.76 17.12 -12.95
CA GLY A 32 -7.08 17.29 -14.24
C GLY A 32 -5.79 18.13 -14.14
N LYS A 33 -5.27 18.34 -12.92
CA LYS A 33 -4.10 19.19 -12.65
C LYS A 33 -2.79 18.40 -12.72
N LEU A 34 -2.85 17.08 -12.62
CA LEU A 34 -1.69 16.23 -12.76
C LEU A 34 -1.47 15.89 -14.24
N ALA A 35 -0.67 16.71 -14.92
CA ALA A 35 -0.12 16.36 -16.23
C ALA A 35 1.04 15.36 -16.03
N LEU A 36 0.70 14.11 -15.68
CA LEU A 36 1.70 13.05 -15.56
C LEU A 36 1.93 12.45 -16.94
N ASN A 37 3.20 12.40 -17.37
CA ASN A 37 3.57 11.68 -18.58
C ASN A 37 3.07 10.21 -18.46
N PRO A 38 2.32 9.68 -19.45
CA PRO A 38 1.79 8.31 -19.41
C PRO A 38 2.85 7.23 -19.13
N GLU A 39 4.08 7.42 -19.59
CA GLU A 39 5.17 6.47 -19.33
C GLU A 39 5.61 6.53 -17.85
N ALA A 40 5.73 7.73 -17.29
CA ALA A 40 6.05 7.91 -15.87
C ALA A 40 4.94 7.34 -14.97
N ALA A 41 3.68 7.52 -15.37
CA ALA A 41 2.52 6.96 -14.69
C ALA A 41 2.53 5.42 -14.68
N GLU A 42 2.79 4.81 -15.83
CA GLU A 42 2.86 3.35 -15.95
C GLU A 42 4.04 2.77 -15.14
N ASN A 43 5.20 3.45 -15.15
CA ASN A 43 6.35 3.05 -14.35
C ASN A 43 6.06 3.16 -12.84
N ALA A 44 5.40 4.23 -12.40
CA ALA A 44 4.99 4.39 -11.01
C ALA A 44 3.98 3.31 -10.57
N ALA A 45 3.01 2.97 -11.44
CA ALA A 45 2.07 1.89 -11.18
C ALA A 45 2.77 0.52 -11.03
N LYS A 46 3.71 0.21 -11.94
CA LYS A 46 4.52 -1.02 -11.87
C LYS A 46 5.33 -1.11 -10.59
N HIS A 47 5.93 0.00 -10.17
CA HIS A 47 6.70 0.03 -8.92
C HIS A 47 5.80 -0.25 -7.70
N CYS A 48 4.59 0.32 -7.66
CA CYS A 48 3.61 0.00 -6.61
C CYS A 48 3.28 -1.51 -6.60
N GLU A 49 3.11 -2.14 -7.76
CA GLU A 49 2.84 -3.58 -7.87
C GLU A 49 4.04 -4.46 -7.48
N GLU A 50 5.27 -4.01 -7.72
CA GLU A 50 6.48 -4.65 -7.21
C GLU A 50 6.50 -4.65 -5.68
N GLU A 51 6.25 -3.49 -5.07
CA GLU A 51 6.20 -3.37 -3.61
C GLU A 51 5.06 -4.21 -3.00
N VAL A 52 3.89 -4.28 -3.64
CA VAL A 52 2.81 -5.20 -3.22
C VAL A 52 3.26 -6.67 -3.21
N ARG A 53 4.10 -7.07 -4.18
CA ARG A 53 4.67 -8.43 -4.22
C ARG A 53 5.70 -8.67 -3.12
N GLU A 54 6.52 -7.68 -2.80
CA GLU A 54 7.45 -7.76 -1.65
C GLU A 54 6.70 -7.82 -0.32
N LEU A 55 5.65 -7.01 -0.16
CA LEU A 55 4.75 -7.08 1.00
C LEU A 55 4.08 -8.46 1.12
N ALA A 56 3.73 -9.11 0.02
CA ALA A 56 3.19 -10.47 0.04
C ALA A 56 4.21 -11.49 0.57
N LYS A 57 5.51 -11.31 0.30
CA LYS A 57 6.58 -12.15 0.88
C LYS A 57 6.69 -11.89 2.39
N LEU A 58 6.69 -10.62 2.80
CA LEU A 58 6.72 -10.24 4.21
C LEU A 58 5.50 -10.79 4.97
N LEU A 59 4.31 -10.76 4.37
CA LEU A 59 3.10 -11.31 4.97
C LEU A 59 3.23 -12.81 5.25
N ARG A 60 3.81 -13.58 4.32
CA ARG A 60 4.06 -15.02 4.51
C ARG A 60 5.03 -15.27 5.67
N ASN A 61 6.09 -14.48 5.75
CA ASN A 61 7.06 -14.59 6.85
C ASN A 61 6.42 -14.19 8.20
N ALA A 62 5.67 -13.10 8.22
CA ALA A 62 4.97 -12.62 9.40
C ALA A 62 3.88 -13.59 9.87
N ALA A 63 3.27 -14.38 8.97
CA ALA A 63 2.27 -15.37 9.34
C ALA A 63 2.83 -16.47 10.27
N ALA A 64 4.14 -16.73 10.23
CA ALA A 64 4.79 -17.66 11.15
C ALA A 64 4.69 -17.22 12.61
N LEU A 65 4.60 -15.91 12.87
CA LEU A 65 4.45 -15.33 14.21
C LEU A 65 3.10 -15.68 14.87
N ARG A 66 2.11 -16.12 14.09
CA ARG A 66 0.81 -16.59 14.61
C ARG A 66 0.92 -17.87 15.40
N THR A 67 1.95 -18.66 15.15
CA THR A 67 2.11 -20.01 15.68
C THR A 67 3.55 -20.23 16.11
N VAL A 68 3.97 -19.48 17.14
CA VAL A 68 5.26 -19.72 17.81
C VAL A 68 5.13 -20.98 18.66
N LYS A 69 5.91 -22.01 18.30
CA LYS A 69 5.99 -23.30 19.01
C LYS A 69 7.42 -23.52 19.50
N GLY A 70 7.61 -24.45 20.42
CA GLY A 70 8.96 -24.86 20.87
C GLY A 70 9.50 -24.08 22.07
N LEU A 71 8.66 -23.33 22.77
CA LEU A 71 9.03 -22.62 24.01
C LEU A 71 8.81 -23.46 25.29
N GLY A 72 8.45 -24.73 25.13
CA GLY A 72 8.11 -25.64 26.24
C GLY A 72 6.74 -25.35 26.86
N ASP A 73 6.38 -26.14 27.87
CA ASP A 73 5.09 -26.07 28.56
C ASP A 73 5.11 -25.17 29.81
N TYR A 74 6.24 -24.51 30.08
CA TYR A 74 6.37 -23.57 31.19
C TYR A 74 5.50 -22.33 30.94
N GLU A 75 4.96 -21.76 32.02
CA GLU A 75 4.07 -20.58 31.97
C GLU A 75 4.70 -19.41 31.19
N ASP A 76 5.99 -19.16 31.40
CA ASP A 76 6.73 -18.11 30.69
C ASP A 76 6.81 -18.34 29.17
N GLY A 77 6.95 -19.60 28.75
CA GLY A 77 6.98 -19.99 27.34
C GLY A 77 5.64 -19.76 26.66
N GLN A 78 4.54 -20.09 27.35
CA GLN A 78 3.18 -19.84 26.87
C GLN A 78 2.88 -18.33 26.79
N GLN A 79 3.28 -17.56 27.80
CA GLN A 79 3.13 -16.11 27.80
C GLN A 79 3.91 -15.44 26.66
N LEU A 80 5.13 -15.91 26.38
CA LEU A 80 5.93 -15.39 25.27
C LEU A 80 5.31 -15.75 23.91
N ALA A 81 4.87 -16.99 23.71
CA ALA A 81 4.17 -17.41 22.49
C ALA A 81 2.93 -16.53 22.24
N LYS A 82 2.15 -16.27 23.30
CA LYS A 82 0.98 -15.38 23.25
C LYS A 82 1.36 -13.96 22.85
N ARG A 83 2.45 -13.39 23.37
CA ARG A 83 2.91 -12.04 22.97
C ARG A 83 3.27 -11.94 21.50
N PHE A 84 3.91 -12.96 20.92
CA PHE A 84 4.18 -13.00 19.48
C PHE A 84 2.90 -13.10 18.65
N GLN A 85 1.97 -13.96 19.08
CA GLN A 85 0.66 -14.07 18.45
C GLN A 85 -0.09 -12.74 18.50
N ASP A 86 -0.17 -12.10 19.68
CA ASP A 86 -0.83 -10.81 19.87
C ASP A 86 -0.19 -9.74 18.95
N LYS A 87 1.14 -9.64 18.89
CA LYS A 87 1.84 -8.72 17.95
C LYS A 87 1.58 -9.02 16.47
N ALA A 88 1.27 -10.27 16.13
CA ALA A 88 0.95 -10.66 14.78
C ALA A 88 -0.51 -10.36 14.39
N THR A 89 -1.45 -10.66 15.29
CA THR A 89 -2.88 -10.72 15.00
C THR A 89 -3.71 -9.61 15.61
N ASP A 90 -3.10 -8.67 16.35
CA ASP A 90 -3.81 -7.53 16.91
C ASP A 90 -4.64 -6.80 15.82
N PRO A 91 -5.94 -6.56 16.05
CA PRO A 91 -6.86 -6.08 15.02
C PRO A 91 -6.65 -4.62 14.62
N ASP A 92 -5.87 -3.84 15.38
CA ASP A 92 -5.65 -2.41 15.12
C ASP A 92 -4.21 -2.08 14.73
N SER A 93 -3.26 -2.92 15.16
CA SER A 93 -1.82 -2.67 15.09
C SER A 93 -0.98 -3.92 14.80
N GLY A 94 -1.63 -5.07 14.60
CA GLY A 94 -0.95 -6.31 14.26
C GLY A 94 -0.27 -6.21 12.89
N ILE A 95 0.96 -6.72 12.78
CA ILE A 95 1.74 -6.61 11.54
C ILE A 95 1.04 -7.22 10.33
N LEU A 96 0.24 -8.27 10.54
CA LEU A 96 -0.51 -8.90 9.46
C LEU A 96 -1.61 -7.99 8.89
N LYS A 97 -2.18 -7.13 9.73
CA LYS A 97 -3.13 -6.12 9.28
C LYS A 97 -2.40 -4.98 8.58
N LEU A 98 -1.34 -4.45 9.20
CA LEU A 98 -0.58 -3.33 8.65
C LEU A 98 0.01 -3.63 7.27
N ILE A 99 0.53 -4.85 7.06
CA ILE A 99 1.02 -5.27 5.74
C ILE A 99 -0.12 -5.30 4.71
N ARG A 100 -1.30 -5.82 5.07
CA ARG A 100 -2.46 -5.86 4.16
C ARG A 100 -2.97 -4.46 3.83
N ASP A 101 -3.12 -3.61 4.84
CA ASP A 101 -3.56 -2.23 4.62
C ASP A 101 -2.59 -1.48 3.70
N MET A 102 -1.28 -1.72 3.81
CA MET A 102 -0.29 -1.15 2.89
C MET A 102 -0.41 -1.72 1.47
N GLN A 103 -0.66 -3.04 1.33
CA GLN A 103 -0.91 -3.63 0.00
C GLN A 103 -2.12 -2.99 -0.66
N ASP A 104 -3.22 -2.83 0.07
CA ASP A 104 -4.44 -2.21 -0.45
C ASP A 104 -4.20 -0.75 -0.85
N GLU A 105 -3.42 -0.01 -0.07
CA GLU A 105 -3.07 1.39 -0.38
C GLU A 105 -2.22 1.50 -1.64
N LEU A 106 -1.18 0.68 -1.79
CA LEU A 106 -0.34 0.66 -2.99
C LEU A 106 -1.09 0.18 -4.23
N THR A 107 -2.03 -0.76 -4.10
CA THR A 107 -2.91 -1.17 -5.19
C THR A 107 -3.78 -0.01 -5.67
N LYS A 108 -4.43 0.74 -4.76
CA LYS A 108 -5.20 1.94 -5.11
C LYS A 108 -4.33 3.00 -5.79
N GLN A 109 -3.10 3.17 -5.31
CA GLN A 109 -2.16 4.12 -5.89
C GLN A 109 -1.76 3.71 -7.33
N ALA A 110 -1.54 2.42 -7.59
CA ALA A 110 -1.25 1.91 -8.93
C ALA A 110 -2.42 2.14 -9.90
N GLU A 111 -3.66 1.88 -9.44
CA GLU A 111 -4.88 2.12 -10.22
C GLU A 111 -5.05 3.61 -10.56
N ALA A 112 -4.78 4.49 -9.61
CA ALA A 112 -4.84 5.93 -9.81
C ALA A 112 -3.84 6.43 -10.87
N PHE A 113 -2.60 5.93 -10.82
CA PHE A 113 -1.61 6.27 -11.83
C PHE A 113 -2.02 5.80 -13.23
N ARG A 114 -2.58 4.60 -13.36
CA ARG A 114 -3.08 4.10 -14.65
C ARG A 114 -4.27 4.89 -15.18
N ALA A 115 -5.19 5.28 -14.29
CA ALA A 115 -6.31 6.15 -14.65
C ALA A 115 -5.79 7.49 -15.19
N ALA A 116 -4.84 8.12 -14.49
CA ALA A 116 -4.21 9.36 -14.94
C ALA A 116 -3.54 9.24 -16.31
N ALA A 117 -2.82 8.13 -16.56
CA ALA A 117 -2.17 7.86 -17.84
C ALA A 117 -3.17 7.75 -18.99
N LYS A 118 -4.31 7.09 -18.74
CA LYS A 118 -5.38 6.89 -19.72
C LYS A 118 -6.08 8.21 -20.06
N ASP A 119 -6.41 8.99 -19.03
CA ASP A 119 -7.07 10.28 -19.20
C ASP A 119 -6.19 11.25 -19.99
N TYR A 120 -4.87 11.27 -19.72
CA TYR A 120 -3.93 12.08 -20.50
C TYR A 120 -3.93 11.71 -21.98
N ARG A 121 -3.84 10.42 -22.33
CA ARG A 121 -3.86 9.97 -23.74
C ARG A 121 -5.15 10.37 -24.45
N ALA A 122 -6.29 10.22 -23.78
CA ALA A 122 -7.58 10.59 -24.35
C ALA A 122 -7.69 12.10 -24.64
N VAL A 123 -7.20 12.94 -23.73
CA VAL A 123 -7.17 14.40 -23.92
C VAL A 123 -6.21 14.80 -25.04
N ASP A 124 -5.04 14.18 -25.13
CA ASP A 124 -4.05 14.46 -26.17
C ASP A 124 -4.57 14.06 -27.57
N GLU A 125 -5.17 12.88 -27.70
CA GLU A 125 -5.81 12.42 -28.94
C GLU A 125 -6.95 13.36 -29.37
N GLN A 126 -7.81 13.77 -28.44
CA GLN A 126 -8.91 14.70 -28.71
C GLN A 126 -8.38 16.06 -29.20
N ASN A 127 -7.38 16.63 -28.50
CA ASN A 127 -6.80 17.91 -28.87
C ASN A 127 -6.10 17.84 -30.24
N ALA A 128 -5.39 16.74 -30.53
CA ALA A 128 -4.74 16.53 -31.82
C ALA A 128 -5.75 16.43 -32.98
N ASP A 129 -6.86 15.74 -32.76
CA ASP A 129 -7.95 15.63 -33.74
C ASP A 129 -8.66 16.98 -33.97
N ASP A 130 -8.92 17.74 -32.91
CA ASP A 130 -9.51 19.08 -33.01
C ASP A 130 -8.59 20.06 -33.74
N LEU A 131 -7.27 20.00 -33.48
CA LEU A 131 -6.28 20.78 -34.22
C LEU A 131 -6.25 20.38 -35.70
N ARG A 132 -6.29 19.07 -36.00
CA ARG A 132 -6.32 18.55 -37.37
C ARG A 132 -7.58 18.96 -38.13
N ARG A 133 -8.73 19.05 -37.44
CA ARG A 133 -10.00 19.51 -38.02
C ARG A 133 -10.04 21.01 -38.23
N GLY A 134 -9.49 21.81 -37.31
CA GLY A 134 -9.44 23.27 -37.43
C GLY A 134 -8.44 23.80 -38.47
N MET A 135 -7.49 22.97 -38.91
CA MET A 135 -6.55 23.28 -40.00
C MET A 135 -7.08 22.97 -41.41
N LYS A 136 -8.32 22.49 -41.55
CA LYS A 136 -9.02 22.29 -42.84
C LYS A 136 -10.05 23.37 -43.07
#